data_AF-A0A3C0NW96-F1
#
_entry.id   AF-A0A3C0NW96-F1
#
_cell.length_a   1.000
_cell.length_b   1.000
_cell.length_c   1.000
_cell.angle_alpha   90.00
_cell.angle_beta   90.00
_cell.angle_gamma   90.00
#
_symmetry.space_group_name_H-M   'P 1'
#
loop_
_entity.id
_entity.type
_entity.pdbx_description
1 polymer ?
#
loop_
_entity_poly.entity_id
_entity_poly.type
_entity_poly.pdbx_seq_one_letter_code
_entity_poly.pdbx_strand_id
1 'polypeptide(L)' 'TTSDFTKDAQEYVKNISNKVVLINGFTLAKLMIENDVGVSTVSVYKVKKIDSDYFVDE' A
#
# COMPACT_ATOMS: atom_id res chain seq x y z
N THR A 1 -9.12 4.47 12.55
CA THR A 1 -10.15 5.40 12.05
C THR A 1 -9.94 5.60 10.57
N THR A 2 -10.99 5.81 9.79
CA THR A 2 -10.83 6.19 8.36
C THR A 2 -10.28 7.61 8.21
N SER A 3 -10.40 8.43 9.26
CA SER A 3 -9.84 9.79 9.36
C SER A 3 -8.37 9.80 9.79
N ASP A 4 -7.68 10.89 9.45
CA ASP A 4 -6.30 11.15 9.84
C ASP A 4 -6.14 11.46 11.33
N PHE A 5 -4.91 11.27 11.82
CA PHE A 5 -4.52 11.64 13.18
C PHE A 5 -4.23 13.14 13.27
N THR A 6 -4.58 13.75 14.41
CA THR A 6 -4.21 15.12 14.71
C THR A 6 -2.69 15.26 14.88
N LYS A 7 -2.17 16.49 14.73
CA LYS A 7 -0.74 16.78 14.95
C LYS A 7 -0.30 16.38 16.35
N ASP A 8 -1.12 16.68 17.35
CA ASP A 8 -0.86 16.34 18.76
C ASP A 8 -0.71 14.84 18.97
N ALA A 9 -1.53 14.02 18.29
CA ALA A 9 -1.44 12.56 18.37
C ALA A 9 -0.14 12.04 17.74
N GLN A 10 0.28 12.62 16.61
CA GLN A 10 1.55 12.29 15.96
C GLN A 10 2.75 12.69 16.84
N GLU A 11 2.68 13.83 17.51
CA GLU A 11 3.72 14.31 18.41
C GLU A 11 3.79 13.49 19.69
N TYR A 12 2.65 13.14 20.27
CA TYR A 12 2.57 12.28 21.45
C TYR A 12 3.27 10.93 21.24
N VAL A 13 3.01 10.27 20.11
CA VAL A 13 3.62 8.96 19.79
C VAL A 13 5.15 9.03 19.62
N LYS A 14 5.71 10.20 19.28
CA LYS A 14 7.18 10.38 19.21
C LYS A 14 7.84 10.44 20.58
N ASN A 15 7.11 10.85 21.61
CA ASN A 15 7.66 11.15 22.93
C ASN A 15 7.45 10.04 23.97
N ILE A 16 6.69 9.00 23.63
CA ILE A 16 6.47 7.85 24.52
C ILE A 16 7.58 6.81 24.39
N SER A 17 7.86 6.12 25.50
CA SER A 17 8.85 5.04 25.56
C SER A 17 8.42 3.78 24.80
N ASN A 18 7.12 3.59 24.62
CA ASN A 18 6.56 2.44 23.90
C ASN A 18 6.50 2.70 22.39
N LYS A 19 6.89 1.69 21.60
CA LYS A 19 6.83 1.78 20.14
C LYS A 19 5.39 1.61 19.66
N VAL A 20 4.68 2.72 19.51
CA VAL A 20 3.35 2.77 18.91
C VAL A 20 3.47 3.27 17.47
N VAL A 21 2.72 2.68 16.56
CA VAL A 21 2.65 3.10 15.15
C VAL A 21 1.24 3.56 14.85
N LEU A 22 1.13 4.75 14.26
CA LEU A 22 -0.13 5.32 13.83
C LEU A 22 -0.48 4.83 12.42
N ILE A 23 -1.63 4.19 12.26
CA ILE A 23 -2.14 3.70 10.97
C ILE A 23 -3.51 4.35 10.70
N ASN A 24 -3.55 5.25 9.70
CA ASN A 24 -4.78 5.91 9.26
C ASN A 24 -5.51 5.06 8.21
N GLY A 25 -6.69 5.50 7.76
CA GLY A 25 -7.49 4.78 6.78
C GLY A 25 -6.76 4.47 5.47
N PHE A 26 -6.04 5.45 4.91
CA PHE A 26 -5.27 5.27 3.67
C PHE A 26 -4.15 4.24 3.83
N THR A 27 -3.39 4.32 4.93
CA THR A 27 -2.29 3.38 5.20
C THR A 27 -2.82 1.98 5.44
N LEU A 28 -3.94 1.87 6.18
CA LEU A 28 -4.61 0.58 6.40
C LEU A 28 -5.07 -0.03 5.06
N ALA A 29 -5.74 0.74 4.21
CA ALA A 29 -6.20 0.27 2.90
C ALA A 29 -5.03 -0.17 2.00
N LYS A 30 -3.91 0.58 2.02
CA LYS A 30 -2.70 0.20 1.29
C LYS A 30 -2.15 -1.13 1.79
N LEU A 31 -2.02 -1.31 3.11
CA LEU A 31 -1.55 -2.56 3.71
C LEU A 31 -2.48 -3.74 3.41
N MET A 32 -3.80 -3.51 3.41
CA MET A 32 -4.80 -4.50 3.02
C MET A 32 -4.61 -4.98 1.58
N ILE A 33 -4.35 -4.05 0.65
CA ILE A 33 -4.08 -4.37 -0.77
C ILE A 33 -2.74 -5.10 -0.92
N GLU A 34 -1.67 -4.62 -0.28
CA GLU A 34 -0.33 -5.22 -0.39
C GLU A 34 -0.25 -6.65 0.17
N ASN A 35 -1.10 -6.98 1.14
CA ASN A 35 -1.11 -8.28 1.80
C ASN A 35 -2.34 -9.13 1.45
N ASP A 36 -3.17 -8.69 0.51
CA ASP A 36 -4.42 -9.37 0.11
C ASP A 36 -5.38 -9.68 1.29
N VAL A 37 -5.45 -8.80 2.29
CA VAL A 37 -6.31 -8.97 3.47
C VAL A 37 -7.58 -8.16 3.34
N GLY A 38 -8.74 -8.82 3.39
CA GLY A 38 -10.05 -8.16 3.39
C GLY A 38 -10.41 -7.46 2.07
N VAL A 39 -9.71 -7.81 1.00
CA VAL A 39 -9.95 -7.34 -0.38
C VAL A 39 -10.19 -8.53 -1.30
N SER A 40 -10.69 -8.26 -2.51
CA SER A 40 -10.86 -9.28 -3.55
C SER A 40 -10.50 -8.69 -4.90
N THR A 41 -9.74 -9.43 -5.69
CA THR A 41 -9.34 -9.01 -7.04
C THR A 41 -10.56 -8.97 -7.96
N VAL A 42 -10.89 -7.78 -8.44
CA VAL A 42 -12.02 -7.57 -9.37
C VAL A 42 -11.60 -7.84 -10.82
N SER A 43 -10.38 -7.43 -11.20
CA SER A 43 -9.87 -7.59 -12.57
C SER A 43 -8.34 -7.55 -12.59
N VAL A 44 -7.73 -8.30 -13.51
CA VAL A 44 -6.28 -8.29 -13.73
C VAL A 44 -5.99 -7.81 -15.15
N TYR A 45 -5.22 -6.73 -15.26
CA TYR A 45 -4.73 -6.24 -16.56
C TYR A 45 -3.26 -6.62 -16.76
N LYS A 46 -2.99 -7.37 -17.82
CA LYS A 46 -1.61 -7.75 -18.18
C LYS A 46 -1.05 -6.75 -19.18
N VAL A 47 -0.08 -5.96 -18.75
CA VAL A 47 0.71 -5.12 -19.66
C VAL A 47 1.72 -6.02 -20.37
N LYS A 48 1.58 -6.18 -21.68
CA LYS A 48 2.53 -6.93 -22.51
C LYS A 48 3.45 -5.97 -23.23
N LYS A 49 4.75 -6.23 -23.18
CA LYS A 49 5.74 -5.57 -24.02
C LYS A 49 5.99 -6.47 -25.24
N ILE A 50 6.13 -5.86 -26.42
CA ILE A 50 6.57 -6.59 -27.60
C ILE A 50 8.01 -7.06 -27.36
N ASP A 51 8.22 -8.37 -27.45
CA ASP A 51 9.53 -8.97 -27.42
C ASP A 51 10.16 -8.78 -28.80
N SER A 52 11.10 -7.83 -28.91
CA SER A 52 11.72 -7.53 -30.20
C SER A 52 12.61 -8.67 -30.67
N ASP A 53 13.29 -9.36 -29.73
CA ASP A 53 14.24 -10.44 -30.02
C ASP A 53 13.54 -11.66 -30.64
N TYR A 54 12.26 -11.88 -30.29
CA TYR A 54 11.42 -12.88 -30.94
C TYR A 54 11.10 -12.58 -32.41
N PHE A 55 11.10 -11.30 -32.81
CA PHE A 55 10.80 -10.88 -34.18
C PHE A 55 12.05 -10.51 -34.99
N VAL A 56 13.26 -10.65 -34.42
CA VAL A 56 14.52 -10.54 -35.16
C VAL A 56 14.97 -11.94 -35.58
N ASP A 57 14.35 -12.49 -36.61
CA ASP A 57 14.95 -13.59 -37.38
C ASP A 57 15.79 -12.98 -38.53
N GLU A 58 16.94 -13.60 -38.82
CA GLU A 58 18.06 -13.19 -39.71
C GLU A 58 17.73 -12.39 -40.99
#